data_AF-A0A7C3GWW1-F1
#
_entry.id   AF-A0A7C3GWW1-F1
#
_cell.length_a   1.000
_cell.length_b   1.000
_cell.length_c   1.000
_cell.angle_alpha   90.00
_cell.angle_beta   90.00
_cell.angle_gamma   90.00
#
_symmetry.space_group_name_H-M   'P 1'
#
loop_
_entity.id
_entity.type
_entity.pdbx_description
1 polymer ?
#
loop_
_entity_poly.entity_id
_entity_poly.type
_entity_poly.pdbx_seq_one_letter_code
_entity_poly.pdbx_strand_id
1 'polypeptide(L)'
;MNSTTVVIIVGMALVTYIPRLLPGLLFEHYHMPERFKRWLQNIPYAALGALIFPGIIHTENPLLGIIGGVTAVVLSLFDLHLVIVMTVTIFVAFVASYLL
;
A
#
# COMPACT_ATOMS: atom_id res chain seq x y z
N MET A 1 24.90 7.75 17.60
CA MET A 1 23.43 7.76 17.57
C MET A 1 22.94 8.65 18.70
N ASN A 2 22.19 9.70 18.38
CA ASN A 2 21.72 10.64 19.39
C ASN A 2 20.57 9.97 20.19
N SER A 3 20.54 10.14 21.51
CA SER A 3 19.53 9.56 22.40
C SER A 3 18.09 9.93 21.99
N THR A 4 17.91 11.12 21.41
CA THR A 4 16.64 11.58 20.85
C THR A 4 16.12 10.69 19.70
N THR A 5 17.00 10.22 18.81
CA THR A 5 16.59 9.37 17.68
C THR A 5 16.07 8.02 18.15
N VAL A 6 16.70 7.43 19.18
CA VAL A 6 16.27 6.16 19.76
C VAL A 6 14.89 6.29 20.40
N VAL A 7 14.63 7.37 21.14
CA VAL A 7 13.31 7.63 21.74
C VAL A 7 12.23 7.82 20.67
N ILE A 8 12.54 8.50 19.56
CA ILE A 8 11.61 8.68 18.44
C ILE A 8 11.30 7.34 17.77
N ILE A 9 12.31 6.51 17.50
CA ILE A 9 12.12 5.19 16.89
C ILE A 9 11.22 4.31 17.78
N VAL A 10 11.49 4.27 19.08
CA VAL A 10 10.70 3.47 20.03
C VAL A 10 9.27 4.02 20.16
N GLY A 11 9.10 5.34 20.24
CA GLY A 11 7.78 5.98 20.29
C GLY A 11 6.95 5.73 19.03
N MET A 12 7.56 5.87 17.84
CA MET A 12 6.89 5.60 16.56
C MET A 12 6.54 4.12 16.41
N ALA A 13 7.43 3.21 16.82
CA ALA A 13 7.17 1.78 16.81
C ALA A 13 5.96 1.42 17.68
N LEU A 14 5.87 1.96 18.91
CA LEU A 14 4.72 1.73 19.79
C LEU A 14 3.42 2.25 19.16
N VAL A 15 3.40 3.51 18.72
CA VAL A 15 2.19 4.13 18.15
C VAL A 15 1.73 3.45 16.85
N THR A 16 2.63 2.86 16.08
CA THR A 16 2.28 2.14 14.83
C THR A 16 1.86 0.69 15.11
N TYR A 17 2.52 0.03 16.06
CA TYR A 17 2.31 -1.39 16.32
C TYR A 17 1.03 -1.65 17.10
N ILE A 18 0.67 -0.77 18.05
CA ILE A 18 -0.58 -0.85 18.83
C ILE A 18 -1.82 -0.95 17.92
N PRO A 19 -2.09 -0.01 16.99
CA PRO A 19 -3.22 -0.10 16.07
C PRO A 19 -3.08 -1.20 15.01
N ARG A 20 -1.90 -1.82 14.83
CA ARG A 20 -1.69 -2.97 13.92
C ARG A 20 -2.00 -4.31 14.60
N LEU A 21 -1.67 -4.42 15.89
CA LEU A 21 -1.94 -5.57 16.74
C LEU A 21 -3.38 -5.61 17.25
N LEU A 22 -3.95 -4.45 17.59
CA LEU A 22 -5.35 -4.32 18.01
C LEU A 22 -6.31 -5.06 17.08
N PRO A 23 -6.25 -4.87 15.74
CA PRO A 23 -7.04 -5.66 14.81
C PRO A 23 -6.81 -7.16 15.04
N GLY A 24 -5.57 -7.64 14.97
CA GLY A 24 -5.25 -9.06 15.13
C GLY A 24 -5.77 -9.70 16.42
N LEU A 25 -5.64 -9.00 17.55
CA LEU A 25 -6.02 -9.49 18.89
C LEU A 25 -7.54 -9.38 19.17
N LEU A 26 -8.20 -8.32 18.72
CA LEU A 26 -9.66 -8.17 18.84
C LEU A 26 -10.42 -9.17 17.96
N PHE A 27 -9.86 -9.57 16.83
CA PHE A 27 -10.52 -10.46 15.85
C PHE A 27 -10.45 -11.95 16.19
N GLU A 28 -9.58 -12.36 17.12
CA GLU A 28 -9.45 -13.77 17.50
C GLU A 28 -10.53 -14.22 18.50
N HIS A 29 -11.11 -13.29 19.26
CA HIS A 29 -12.09 -13.59 20.32
C HIS A 29 -13.53 -13.12 20.06
N TYR A 30 -13.75 -12.16 19.16
CA TYR A 30 -15.10 -11.67 18.85
C TYR A 30 -15.56 -12.21 17.50
N HIS A 31 -16.67 -12.96 17.47
CA HIS A 31 -17.39 -13.31 16.24
C HIS A 31 -17.89 -12.02 15.58
N MET A 32 -17.02 -11.34 14.82
CA MET A 32 -17.42 -10.21 14.01
C MET A 32 -18.42 -10.68 12.96
N PRO A 33 -19.54 -9.95 12.76
CA PRO A 33 -20.44 -10.26 11.67
C PRO A 33 -19.67 -10.22 10.35
N GLU A 34 -19.92 -11.20 9.49
CA GLU A 34 -19.15 -11.46 8.26
C GLU A 34 -19.01 -10.22 7.35
N ARG A 35 -19.98 -9.30 7.42
CA ARG A 35 -19.95 -8.00 6.74
C ARG A 35 -18.79 -7.10 7.18
N PHE A 36 -18.48 -7.04 8.47
CA PHE A 36 -17.43 -6.18 9.01
C PHE A 36 -16.03 -6.73 8.68
N LYS A 37 -15.88 -8.06 8.73
CA LYS A 37 -14.65 -8.75 8.31
C LYS A 37 -14.34 -8.50 6.83
N ARG A 38 -15.34 -8.64 5.95
CA ARG A 38 -15.20 -8.34 4.51
C ARG A 38 -14.89 -6.86 4.25
N TRP A 39 -15.51 -5.94 4.99
CA TRP A 39 -15.19 -4.51 4.89
C TRP A 39 -13.74 -4.22 5.28
N LEU A 40 -13.28 -4.78 6.40
CA LEU A 40 -11.92 -4.56 6.88
C LEU A 40 -10.85 -5.15 5.94
N GLN A 41 -11.14 -6.29 5.30
CA GLN A 41 -10.28 -6.88 4.26
C GLN A 41 -10.15 -5.98 3.02
N ASN A 42 -11.13 -5.10 2.77
CA ASN A 42 -11.12 -4.19 1.63
C ASN A 42 -10.41 -2.85 1.91
N ILE A 43 -10.17 -2.50 3.18
CA ILE A 43 -9.50 -1.24 3.55
C ILE A 43 -8.09 -1.14 2.95
N PRO A 44 -7.21 -2.16 3.08
CA PRO A 44 -5.86 -2.08 2.51
C PRO A 44 -5.91 -1.87 0.99
N TYR A 45 -6.80 -2.56 0.28
CA TYR A 45 -6.92 -2.43 -1.16
C TYR A 45 -7.40 -1.03 -1.58
N ALA A 46 -8.37 -0.46 -0.86
CA ALA A 46 -8.82 0.90 -1.09
C ALA A 46 -7.73 1.94 -0.80
N ALA A 47 -6.97 1.77 0.28
CA ALA A 47 -5.87 2.65 0.64
C ALA A 47 -4.75 2.60 -0.42
N LEU A 48 -4.39 1.41 -0.90
CA LEU A 48 -3.40 1.23 -1.96
C LEU A 48 -3.86 1.90 -3.26
N GLY A 49 -5.11 1.73 -3.66
CA GLY A 49 -5.67 2.43 -4.83
C GLY A 49 -5.67 3.95 -4.68
N ALA A 50 -6.05 4.44 -3.49
CA ALA A 50 -6.03 5.87 -3.16
C ALA A 50 -4.62 6.46 -3.12
N LEU A 51 -3.58 5.66 -2.92
CA LEU A 51 -2.17 6.08 -2.98
C LEU A 51 -1.60 6.01 -4.40
N ILE A 52 -1.92 4.96 -5.16
CA ILE A 52 -1.38 4.74 -6.52
C ILE A 52 -1.97 5.76 -7.50
N PHE A 53 -3.28 6.00 -7.44
CA PHE A 53 -3.98 6.90 -8.37
C PHE A 53 -3.42 8.33 -8.40
N PRO A 54 -3.24 9.04 -7.27
CA PRO A 54 -2.61 10.36 -7.28
C PRO A 54 -1.15 10.30 -7.68
N GLY A 55 -0.42 9.21 -7.40
CA GLY A 55 0.96 9.02 -7.82
C GLY A 55 1.13 8.95 -9.34
N ILE A 56 0.13 8.44 -10.06
CA ILE A 56 0.10 8.44 -11.53
C ILE A 56 -0.18 9.84 -12.09
N ILE A 57 -1.06 10.61 -11.44
CA ILE A 57 -1.52 11.92 -11.92
C ILE A 57 -0.53 13.05 -11.60
N HIS A 58 0.07 13.04 -10.41
CA HIS A 58 0.93 14.13 -9.90
C HIS A 58 2.42 13.86 -10.10
N THR A 59 2.78 12.96 -11.01
CA THR A 59 4.20 12.69 -11.29
C THR A 59 4.85 13.86 -12.04
N GLU A 60 6.16 14.07 -11.82
CA GLU A 60 6.92 15.13 -12.50
C GLU A 60 7.05 14.89 -14.00
N ASN A 61 7.10 13.63 -14.42
CA ASN A 61 7.19 13.24 -15.82
C ASN A 61 5.90 12.51 -16.26
N PRO A 62 5.00 13.17 -17.03
CA PRO A 62 3.72 12.59 -17.43
C PRO A 62 3.85 11.23 -18.14
N LEU A 63 4.95 10.99 -18.85
CA LEU A 63 5.21 9.72 -19.53
C LEU A 63 5.40 8.56 -18.54
N LEU A 64 6.10 8.79 -17.41
CA LEU A 64 6.29 7.78 -16.37
C LEU A 64 4.96 7.42 -15.69
N GLY A 65 4.12 8.43 -15.44
CA GLY A 65 2.78 8.25 -14.89
C GLY A 65 1.91 7.41 -15.82
N ILE A 66 1.89 7.73 -17.12
CA ILE A 66 1.13 6.96 -18.12
C ILE A 66 1.63 5.52 -18.21
N ILE A 67 2.95 5.30 -18.30
CA ILE A 67 3.52 3.95 -18.40
C ILE A 67 3.17 3.13 -17.14
N GLY A 68 3.38 3.68 -15.95
CA GLY A 68 3.04 3.02 -14.69
C GLY A 68 1.54 2.77 -14.55
N GLY A 69 0.70 3.76 -14.90
CA GLY A 69 -0.75 3.66 -14.83
C GLY A 69 -1.33 2.63 -15.80
N VAL A 70 -0.90 2.64 -17.06
CA VAL A 70 -1.32 1.64 -18.07
C VAL A 70 -0.89 0.24 -17.63
N THR A 71 0.35 0.10 -17.15
CA THR A 71 0.86 -1.18 -16.64
C THR A 71 0.01 -1.69 -15.47
N ALA A 72 -0.33 -0.83 -14.52
CA ALA A 72 -1.17 -1.18 -13.37
C ALA A 72 -2.59 -1.62 -13.81
N VAL A 73 -3.21 -0.88 -14.73
CA VAL A 73 -4.56 -1.20 -15.24
C VAL A 73 -4.55 -2.52 -15.98
N VAL A 74 -3.59 -2.72 -16.89
CA VAL A 74 -3.47 -3.96 -17.67
C VAL A 74 -3.25 -5.16 -16.75
N LEU A 75 -2.34 -5.06 -15.79
CA LEU A 75 -2.07 -6.16 -14.84
C LEU A 75 -3.24 -6.43 -13.89
N SER A 76 -3.99 -5.41 -13.48
CA SER A 76 -5.15 -5.57 -12.61
C SER A 76 -6.32 -6.31 -13.29
N LEU A 77 -6.38 -6.33 -14.62
CA LEU A 77 -7.42 -7.07 -15.37
C LEU A 77 -7.21 -8.59 -15.36
N PHE A 78 -6.03 -9.07 -14.97
CA PHE A 78 -5.70 -10.50 -14.96
C PHE A 78 -6.04 -11.20 -13.61
N ASP A 79 -6.88 -10.60 -12.77
CA ASP A 79 -7.26 -11.13 -11.43
C ASP A 79 -6.04 -11.54 -10.57
N LEU A 80 -4.90 -10.87 -10.77
CA LEU A 80 -3.66 -11.14 -10.03
C LEU A 80 -3.76 -10.58 -8.59
N HIS A 81 -3.04 -11.22 -7.67
CA HIS A 81 -2.92 -10.71 -6.30
C HIS A 81 -2.37 -9.29 -6.33
N LEU A 82 -3.01 -8.39 -5.58
CA LEU A 82 -2.74 -6.95 -5.63
C LEU A 82 -1.28 -6.60 -5.29
N VAL A 83 -0.65 -7.38 -4.41
CA VAL A 83 0.79 -7.27 -4.08
C VAL A 83 1.68 -7.53 -5.30
N ILE A 84 1.32 -8.51 -6.14
CA ILE A 84 2.05 -8.83 -7.38
C ILE A 84 1.90 -7.68 -8.37
N VAL A 85 0.68 -7.18 -8.57
CA VAL A 85 0.39 -6.06 -9.47
C VAL A 85 1.21 -4.84 -9.07
N MET A 86 1.21 -4.48 -7.79
CA MET A 86 2.00 -3.36 -7.27
C MET A 86 3.50 -3.55 -7.49
N THR A 87 4.03 -4.72 -7.15
CA THR A 87 5.47 -5.01 -7.26
C THR A 87 5.94 -4.88 -8.71
N VAL A 88 5.18 -5.46 -9.66
CA VAL A 88 5.50 -5.38 -11.09
C VAL A 88 5.38 -3.95 -11.59
N THR A 89 4.34 -3.22 -11.20
CA THR A 89 4.14 -1.82 -11.60
C THR A 89 5.29 -0.93 -11.13
N ILE A 90 5.72 -1.08 -9.87
CA ILE A 90 6.85 -0.35 -9.30
C ILE A 90 8.14 -0.70 -10.06
N PHE A 91 8.35 -1.98 -10.37
CA PHE A 91 9.52 -2.42 -11.12
C PHE A 91 9.56 -1.83 -12.54
N VAL A 92 8.44 -1.84 -13.27
CA VAL A 92 8.34 -1.25 -14.60
C VAL A 92 8.54 0.26 -14.55
N ALA A 93 7.94 0.96 -13.59
CA ALA A 93 8.12 2.39 -13.41
C ALA A 93 9.58 2.75 -13.08
N PHE A 94 10.27 1.94 -12.26
CA PHE A 94 11.68 2.12 -11.95
C PHE A 94 12.57 1.95 -13.18
N VAL A 95 12.34 0.90 -13.97
CA VAL A 95 13.09 0.67 -15.23
C VAL A 95 12.84 1.80 -16.23
N ALA A 96 11.59 2.24 -16.37
CA ALA A 96 11.24 3.37 -17.24
C ALA A 96 11.88 4.68 -16.78
N SER A 97 11.95 4.91 -15.46
CA SER A 97 12.60 6.08 -14.87
C SER A 97 14.12 6.07 -15.01
N TYR A 98 14.76 4.92 -15.19
CA TYR A 98 16.20 4.87 -15.44
C TYR A 98 16.55 5.14 -16.92
N LEU A 99 15.59 4.94 -17.82
CA LEU A 99 15.77 5.11 -19.27
C LEU A 99 15.44 6.53 -19.77
N LEU A 100 14.61 7.27 -19.02
CA LEU A 100 14.14 8.64 -19.30
C LEU A 100 14.84 9.66 -18.41
#